data_AF-A0A817RMT5-F1
#
_entry.id   AF-A0A817RMT5-F1
#
_cell.length_a   1.000
_cell.length_b   1.000
_cell.length_c   1.000
_cell.angle_alpha   90.00
_cell.angle_beta   90.00
_cell.angle_gamma   90.00
#
_symmetry.space_group_name_H-M   'P 1'
#
loop_
_entity.id
_entity.type
_entity.pdbx_description
1 polymer ?
#
loop_
_entity_poly.entity_id
_entity_poly.type
_entity_poly.pdbx_seq_one_letter_code
_entity_poly.pdbx_strand_id
1 'polypeptide(L)'
;YTAFAIARSKLTQRIRSKAFACLLRQEVAYFDQSENSSGAICTRLSSDASAIQEMAGTRLGAFCEALSITFFGLLLGCLISWQLTLIVVGPLFILTIVTYGDVRVRLWANQQSNEIVERASPVKLGFS
;
A
#
# COMPACT_ATOMS: atom_id res chain seq x y z
N TYR A 1 15.64 -14.73 -4.39
CA TYR A 1 14.25 -15.06 -3.96
C TYR A 1 14.17 -15.66 -2.56
N THR A 2 15.11 -16.52 -2.13
CA THR A 2 15.05 -17.19 -0.82
C THR A 2 15.24 -16.25 0.38
N ALA A 3 16.13 -15.26 0.30
CA ALA A 3 16.42 -14.36 1.42
C ALA A 3 15.19 -13.56 1.92
N PHE A 4 14.42 -12.99 1.00
CA PHE A 4 13.18 -12.27 1.35
C PHE A 4 12.10 -13.22 1.88
N ALA A 5 12.00 -14.43 1.32
CA ALA A 5 11.08 -15.46 1.81
C ALA A 5 11.40 -15.88 3.25
N ILE A 6 12.70 -16.02 3.59
CA ILE A 6 13.17 -16.33 4.95
C ILE A 6 12.88 -15.15 5.89
N ALA A 7 13.07 -13.90 5.44
CA ALA A 7 12.74 -12.73 6.25
C ALA A 7 11.24 -12.66 6.54
N ARG A 8 10.39 -12.94 5.54
CA ARG A 8 8.93 -12.98 5.70
C ARG A 8 8.49 -14.07 6.66
N SER A 9 9.04 -15.28 6.57
CA SER A 9 8.66 -16.39 7.44
C SER A 9 9.00 -16.10 8.90
N LYS A 10 10.17 -15.51 9.18
CA LYS A 10 10.55 -15.07 10.53
C LYS A 10 9.65 -13.96 11.07
N LEU A 11 9.22 -13.03 10.21
CA LEU A 11 8.31 -11.96 10.59
C LEU A 11 6.92 -12.52 10.96
N THR A 12 6.36 -13.39 10.11
CA THR A 12 5.06 -14.03 10.37
C THR A 12 5.09 -14.85 11.65
N GLN A 13 6.18 -15.58 11.92
CA GLN A 13 6.35 -16.34 13.16
C GLN A 13 6.35 -15.42 14.40
N ARG A 14 7.01 -14.26 14.33
CA ARG A 14 7.00 -13.27 15.42
C ARG A 14 5.62 -12.66 15.64
N ILE A 15 4.91 -12.31 14.57
CA ILE A 15 3.57 -11.74 14.66
C ILE A 15 2.61 -12.75 15.30
N ARG A 16 2.62 -14.01 14.85
CA ARG A 16 1.78 -15.07 15.44
C ARG A 16 2.11 -15.34 16.90
N SER A 17 3.39 -15.37 17.27
CA SER A 17 3.82 -15.51 18.67
C SER A 17 3.31 -14.36 19.56
N LYS A 18 3.43 -13.11 19.10
CA LYS A 18 2.92 -11.95 19.86
C LYS A 18 1.40 -11.92 19.93
N ALA A 19 0.71 -12.26 18.84
CA ALA A 19 -0.74 -12.37 18.78
C ALA A 19 -1.27 -13.40 19.80
N PHE A 20 -0.64 -14.57 19.87
CA PHE A 20 -1.01 -15.61 20.83
C PHE A 20 -0.77 -15.18 22.28
N ALA A 21 0.36 -14.53 22.56
CA ALA A 21 0.64 -13.99 23.89
C ALA A 21 -0.35 -12.88 24.30
N CYS A 22 -0.83 -12.08 23.35
CA CYS A 22 -1.85 -11.06 23.60
C CYS A 22 -3.22 -11.69 23.88
N LEU A 23 -3.60 -12.72 23.12
CA LEU A 23 -4.83 -13.47 23.33
C LEU A 23 -4.88 -14.12 24.72
N LEU A 24 -3.77 -14.70 25.20
CA LEU A 24 -3.69 -15.30 26.53
C LEU A 24 -3.81 -14.31 27.70
N ARG A 25 -3.63 -13.01 27.44
CA ARG A 25 -3.76 -11.94 28.45
C ARG A 25 -5.17 -11.35 28.52
N GLN A 26 -6.08 -11.77 27.65
CA GLN A 26 -7.44 -11.24 27.59
C GLN A 26 -8.37 -11.96 28.57
N GLU A 27 -9.31 -11.22 29.17
CA GLU A 27 -10.20 -11.71 30.22
C GLU A 27 -11.18 -12.78 29.71
N VAL A 28 -11.52 -13.77 30.54
CA VAL A 28 -12.38 -14.91 30.15
C VAL A 28 -13.78 -14.45 29.69
N ALA A 29 -14.32 -13.38 30.27
CA ALA A 29 -15.61 -12.80 29.89
C ALA A 29 -15.63 -12.25 28.44
N TYR A 30 -14.46 -11.92 27.88
CA TYR A 30 -14.35 -11.50 26.48
C TYR A 30 -14.60 -12.65 25.50
N PHE A 31 -14.25 -13.88 25.88
CA PHE A 31 -14.43 -15.08 25.06
C PHE A 31 -15.83 -15.71 25.15
N ASP A 32 -16.67 -15.23 26.08
CA ASP A 32 -18.03 -15.74 26.32
C ASP A 32 -19.06 -15.18 25.31
N GLN A 33 -18.70 -14.09 24.61
CA GLN A 33 -19.50 -13.59 23.48
C GLN A 33 -19.29 -14.52 22.27
N SER A 34 -20.39 -15.02 21.68
CA SER A 34 -20.36 -15.95 20.53
C SER A 34 -19.61 -15.41 19.31
N GLU A 35 -19.47 -14.08 19.20
CA GLU A 35 -18.72 -13.38 18.16
C GLU A 35 -17.19 -13.36 18.41
N ASN A 36 -16.75 -13.56 19.65
CA ASN A 36 -15.37 -13.41 20.12
C ASN A 36 -14.69 -14.74 20.48
N SER A 37 -15.15 -15.86 19.92
CA SER A 37 -14.48 -17.15 20.10
C SER A 37 -12.99 -17.02 19.74
N SER A 38 -12.11 -17.53 20.60
CA SER A 38 -10.64 -17.38 20.49
C SER A 38 -10.08 -17.79 19.12
N GLY A 39 -10.71 -18.77 18.47
CA GLY A 39 -10.37 -19.21 17.11
C GLY A 39 -10.77 -18.22 16.01
N ALA A 40 -11.92 -17.57 16.13
CA ALA A 40 -12.40 -16.59 15.16
C ALA A 40 -11.53 -15.32 15.17
N ILE A 41 -11.16 -14.84 16.36
CA ILE A 41 -10.28 -13.67 16.51
C ILE A 41 -8.86 -13.97 16.01
N CYS A 42 -8.32 -15.14 16.33
CA CYS A 42 -7.01 -15.57 15.83
C CYS A 42 -6.99 -15.65 14.30
N THR A 43 -8.06 -16.17 13.69
CA THR A 43 -8.19 -16.29 12.23
C THR A 43 -8.28 -14.91 11.56
N ARG A 44 -9.10 -14.00 12.11
CA ARG A 44 -9.19 -12.62 11.61
C ARG A 44 -7.89 -11.86 11.77
N LEU A 45 -7.26 -11.92 12.94
CA LEU A 45 -5.98 -11.27 13.19
C LEU A 45 -4.87 -11.82 12.29
N SER A 46 -4.83 -13.14 12.06
CA SER A 46 -3.88 -13.74 11.12
C SER A 46 -4.16 -13.33 9.67
N SER A 47 -5.42 -13.20 9.29
CA SER A 47 -5.83 -12.71 7.96
C SER A 47 -5.40 -11.27 7.75
N ASP A 48 -5.71 -10.38 8.71
CA ASP A 48 -5.35 -8.96 8.66
C ASP A 48 -3.83 -8.77 8.69
N ALA A 49 -3.12 -9.50 9.54
CA ALA A 49 -1.66 -9.49 9.57
C ALA A 49 -1.04 -9.95 8.25
N SER A 50 -1.63 -10.97 7.61
CA SER A 50 -1.16 -11.47 6.30
C SER A 50 -1.43 -10.46 5.19
N ALA A 51 -2.61 -9.85 5.18
CA ALA A 51 -2.98 -8.81 4.22
C ALA A 51 -2.09 -7.57 4.35
N ILE A 52 -1.80 -7.12 5.57
CA ILE A 52 -0.89 -6.00 5.82
C ILE A 52 0.54 -6.37 5.41
N GLN A 53 1.02 -7.57 5.74
CA GLN A 53 2.37 -8.00 5.37
C GLN A 53 2.52 -8.17 3.84
N GLU A 54 1.47 -8.56 3.14
CA GLU A 54 1.46 -8.67 1.69
C GLU A 54 1.42 -7.30 1.03
N MET A 55 0.49 -6.42 1.44
CA MET A 55 0.44 -5.05 0.93
C MET A 55 1.73 -4.27 1.23
N ALA A 56 2.23 -4.34 2.47
CA ALA A 56 3.48 -3.69 2.86
C ALA A 56 4.68 -4.33 2.16
N GLY A 57 4.75 -5.65 2.09
CA GLY A 57 5.85 -6.36 1.46
C GLY A 57 5.97 -6.07 -0.03
N THR A 58 4.85 -6.02 -0.75
CA THR A 58 4.83 -5.71 -2.18
C THR A 58 5.16 -4.24 -2.44
N ARG A 59 4.59 -3.31 -1.66
CA ARG A 59 4.88 -1.87 -1.80
C ARG A 59 6.33 -1.54 -1.45
N LEU A 60 6.86 -2.09 -0.36
CA LEU A 60 8.25 -1.89 0.05
C LEU A 60 9.23 -2.55 -0.93
N GLY A 61 8.87 -3.73 -1.46
CA GLY A 61 9.65 -4.39 -2.50
C GLY A 61 9.77 -3.54 -3.75
N ALA A 62 8.63 -3.06 -4.27
CA ALA A 62 8.58 -2.18 -5.44
C ALA A 62 9.34 -0.86 -5.21
N PHE A 63 9.27 -0.30 -4.00
CA PHE A 63 9.99 0.92 -3.66
C PHE A 63 11.52 0.70 -3.66
N CYS A 64 11.99 -0.36 -3.02
CA CYS A 64 13.41 -0.73 -3.01
C CYS A 64 13.93 -1.07 -4.42
N GLU A 65 13.11 -1.73 -5.22
CA GLU A 65 13.42 -2.06 -6.62
C GLU A 65 13.54 -0.79 -7.47
N ALA A 66 12.56 0.11 -7.39
CA ALA A 66 12.59 1.38 -8.10
C ALA A 66 13.81 2.23 -7.73
N LEU A 67 14.15 2.29 -6.43
CA LEU A 67 15.35 2.98 -5.96
C LEU A 67 16.62 2.34 -6.52
N SER A 68 16.72 1.01 -6.50
CA SER A 68 17.88 0.29 -7.00
C SER A 68 18.08 0.55 -8.48
N ILE A 69 17.04 0.38 -9.29
CA ILE A 69 17.09 0.60 -10.74
C ILE A 69 17.46 2.06 -11.05
N THR A 70 16.84 3.01 -10.35
CA THR A 70 17.15 4.44 -10.53
C THR A 70 18.61 4.72 -10.20
N PHE A 71 19.13 4.17 -9.11
CA PHE A 71 20.51 4.38 -8.69
C PHE A 71 21.51 3.78 -9.68
N PHE A 72 21.31 2.53 -10.10
CA PHE A 72 22.17 1.88 -11.10
C PHE A 72 22.08 2.57 -12.46
N GLY A 73 20.88 2.97 -12.89
CA GLY A 73 20.68 3.72 -14.13
C GLY A 73 21.41 5.06 -14.13
N LEU A 74 21.34 5.80 -13.01
CA LEU A 74 22.06 7.06 -12.85
C LEU A 74 23.58 6.85 -12.84
N LEU A 75 24.06 5.82 -12.13
CA LEU A 75 25.48 5.51 -12.05
C LEU A 75 26.05 5.14 -13.43
N LEU A 76 25.38 4.24 -14.14
CA LEU A 76 25.78 3.81 -15.48
C LEU A 76 25.71 4.95 -16.50
N GLY A 77 24.67 5.78 -16.43
CA GLY A 77 24.51 6.96 -17.29
C GLY A 77 25.64 7.98 -17.10
N CYS A 78 25.98 8.29 -15.84
CA CYS A 78 27.07 9.19 -15.51
C CYS A 78 28.46 8.66 -15.94
N LEU A 79 28.68 7.35 -15.85
CA LEU A 79 29.97 6.74 -16.21
C LEU A 79 30.20 6.67 -17.73
N ILE A 80 29.16 6.41 -18.53
CA ILE A 80 29.32 6.19 -19.97
C ILE A 80 29.34 7.52 -20.74
N SER A 81 28.42 8.44 -20.46
CA SER A 81 28.41 9.80 -21.04
C SER A 81 27.32 10.65 -20.39
N TRP A 82 27.74 11.67 -19.65
CA TRP A 82 26.85 12.67 -19.06
C TRP A 82 25.94 13.37 -20.09
N GLN A 83 26.37 13.45 -21.35
CA GLN A 83 25.60 14.05 -22.45
C GLN A 83 24.38 13.22 -22.88
N LEU A 84 24.51 11.89 -22.93
CA LEU A 84 23.39 10.99 -23.28
C LEU A 84 22.35 10.94 -22.15
N THR A 85 22.82 11.07 -20.91
CA THR A 85 21.94 11.07 -19.73
C THR A 85 21.05 12.31 -19.72
N LEU A 86 21.59 13.50 -20.03
CA LEU A 86 20.80 14.74 -20.12
C LEU A 86 19.72 14.66 -21.22
N ILE A 87 20.03 14.05 -22.37
CA ILE A 87 19.08 13.88 -23.48
C ILE A 87 17.92 12.96 -23.12
N VAL A 88 18.14 11.94 -22.30
CA VAL A 88 17.08 10.98 -21.91
C VAL A 88 16.31 11.48 -20.68
N VAL A 89 17.00 12.04 -19.68
CA VAL A 89 16.39 12.49 -18.43
C VAL A 89 15.52 13.73 -18.63
N GLY A 90 15.91 14.66 -19.52
CA GLY A 90 15.15 15.88 -19.82
C GLY A 90 13.69 15.61 -20.23
N PRO A 91 13.43 14.88 -21.33
CA PRO A 91 12.07 14.57 -21.77
C PRO A 91 11.31 13.69 -20.77
N LEU A 92 11.98 12.76 -20.06
CA LEU A 92 11.33 11.96 -19.01
C LEU A 92 10.82 12.82 -17.84
N PHE A 93 11.61 13.83 -17.42
CA PHE A 93 11.19 14.80 -16.39
C PHE A 93 10.02 15.66 -16.88
N ILE A 94 10.08 16.15 -18.11
CA ILE A 94 9.00 16.97 -18.67
C ILE A 94 7.69 16.17 -18.73
N LEU A 95 7.74 14.93 -19.21
CA LEU A 95 6.56 14.06 -19.29
C LEU A 95 5.99 13.70 -17.92
N THR A 96 6.83 13.46 -16.91
CA THR A 96 6.35 13.19 -15.54
C THR A 96 5.71 14.41 -14.90
N ILE A 97 6.22 15.62 -15.14
CA ILE A 97 5.60 16.86 -14.66
C ILE A 97 4.23 17.08 -15.30
N VAL A 98 4.12 16.92 -16.62
CA VAL A 98 2.86 17.09 -17.35
C VAL A 98 1.80 16.09 -16.88
N THR A 99 2.17 14.80 -16.82
CA THR A 99 1.25 13.75 -16.37
C THR A 99 0.84 13.89 -14.91
N TYR A 100 1.76 14.32 -14.02
CA TYR A 100 1.41 14.62 -12.63
C TYR A 100 0.40 15.77 -12.54
N GLY A 101 0.58 16.83 -13.33
CA GLY A 101 -0.38 17.93 -13.44
C GLY A 101 -1.77 17.45 -13.86
N ASP A 102 -1.85 16.67 -14.94
CA ASP A 102 -3.11 16.11 -15.44
C ASP A 102 -3.82 15.23 -14.40
N VAL A 103 -3.07 14.37 -13.69
CA VAL A 103 -3.63 13.50 -12.65
C VAL A 103 -4.18 14.34 -11.49
N ARG A 104 -3.48 15.39 -11.06
CA ARG A 104 -3.93 16.27 -9.97
C ARG A 104 -5.19 17.05 -10.35
N VAL A 105 -5.27 17.57 -11.57
CA VAL A 105 -6.47 18.25 -12.10
C VAL A 105 -7.64 17.29 -12.17
N ARG A 106 -7.42 16.06 -12.65
CA ARG A 106 -8.46 15.02 -12.70
C ARG A 106 -8.96 14.63 -11.31
N LEU A 107 -8.09 14.54 -10.31
CA LEU A 107 -8.51 14.19 -8.95
C LEU A 107 -9.38 15.28 -8.32
N TRP A 108 -8.98 16.55 -8.48
CA TRP A 108 -9.79 17.69 -8.05
C TRP A 108 -11.15 17.72 -8.77
N ALA A 109 -11.16 17.49 -10.08
CA ALA A 109 -12.41 17.43 -10.86
C ALA A 109 -13.31 16.26 -10.43
N ASN A 110 -12.74 15.08 -10.12
CA ASN A 110 -13.50 13.93 -9.64
C ASN A 110 -14.07 14.18 -8.23
N GLN A 111 -13.35 14.84 -7.34
CA GLN A 111 -13.87 15.24 -6.03
C GLN A 111 -15.07 16.17 -6.18
N GLN A 112 -14.96 17.19 -7.04
CA GLN A 112 -16.06 18.11 -7.33
C GLN A 112 -17.30 17.39 -7.90
N SER A 113 -17.08 16.43 -8.81
CA SER A 113 -18.18 15.64 -9.39
C SER A 113 -18.89 14.79 -8.34
N ASN A 114 -18.17 14.18 -7.40
CA ASN A 114 -18.76 13.35 -6.35
C ASN A 114 -19.62 14.19 -5.39
N GLU A 115 -19.20 15.40 -5.05
CA GLU A 115 -19.99 16.33 -4.22
C GLU A 115 -21.29 16.79 -4.91
N ILE A 116 -21.24 17.04 -6.23
CA ILE A 116 -22.42 17.41 -7.01
C ILE A 116 -23.41 16.23 -7.09
N VAL A 117 -22.93 14.99 -7.23
CA VAL A 117 -23.76 13.77 -7.23
C VAL A 117 -24.40 13.55 -5.86
N GLU A 118 -23.64 13.71 -4.77
CA GLU A 118 -24.16 13.56 -3.41
C GLU A 118 -25.27 14.58 -3.09
N ARG A 119 -25.10 15.82 -3.55
CA ARG A 119 -26.11 16.89 -3.39
C ARG A 119 -27.34 16.71 -4.30
N ALA A 120 -27.22 15.96 -5.39
CA ALA A 120 -28.34 15.64 -6.28
C ALA A 120 -29.19 14.43 -5.81
N SER A 121 -28.63 13.56 -4.95
CA SER A 121 -29.34 12.43 -4.32
C SER A 121 -30.62 12.81 -3.57
N PRO A 122 -30.63 13.83 -2.68
CA PRO A 122 -31.84 14.20 -1.93
C PRO A 122 -32.93 14.83 -2.80
N VAL A 123 -32.59 15.43 -3.94
CA VAL A 123 -33.56 16.04 -4.85
C VAL A 123 -34.37 14.98 -5.61
N LYS A 124 -33.76 13.84 -5.96
CA LYS A 124 -34.46 12.76 -6.68
C LYS A 124 -35.45 11.97 -5.81
N LEU A 125 -35.34 12.04 -4.49
CA LEU A 125 -36.24 11.37 -3.56
C LEU A 125 -37.49 12.20 -3.20
N GLY A 126 -37.52 13.49 -3.56
CA GLY A 126 -38.68 14.38 -3.32
C GLY A 126 -39.62 14.56 -4.52
N PHE A 127 -39.31 13.96 -5.67
CA PHE A 127 -40.10 14.04 -6.91
C PHE A 127 -40.69 12.69 -7.35
N SER A 128 -40.74 11.68 -6.46
CA SER A 128 -41.40 10.39 -6.70
C SER A 128 -42.44 10.07 -5.63
#